data_AF-A0A2A5JLM0-F1
#
_entry.id   AF-A0A2A5JLM0-F1
#
_cell.length_a   1.000
_cell.length_b   1.000
_cell.length_c   1.000
_cell.angle_alpha   90.00
_cell.angle_beta   90.00
_cell.angle_gamma   90.00
#
_symmetry.space_group_name_H-M   'P 1'
#
loop_
_entity.id
_entity.type
_entity.pdbx_description
1 polymer ?
#
loop_
_entity_poly.entity_id
_entity_poly.type
_entity_poly.pdbx_seq_one_letter_code
_entity_poly.pdbx_strand_id
1 'polypeptide(L)'
;MLGEVLIKLLVTMLLIMSLVWTLFPWAFGLLNFQQKHNDFLYRVGRVSWWLLIVIHPIFAIWFWAFELSLSTLVCSLLAMHFLFGATFARNVSTQ
;
A
#
# COMPACT_ATOMS: atom_id res chain seq x y z
N MET A 1 -19.98 14.69 -15.07
CA MET A 1 -20.60 13.80 -14.05
C MET A 1 -20.30 12.33 -14.32
N LEU A 2 -20.79 11.69 -15.38
CA LEU A 2 -20.54 10.26 -15.64
C LEU A 2 -19.05 9.90 -15.75
N GLY A 3 -18.27 10.68 -16.51
CA GLY A 3 -16.83 10.44 -16.67
C GLY A 3 -16.02 10.56 -15.37
N GLU A 4 -16.39 11.50 -14.50
CA GLU A 4 -15.75 11.68 -13.20
C GLU A 4 -16.04 10.51 -12.26
N VAL A 5 -17.30 10.04 -12.23
CA VAL A 5 -17.69 8.87 -11.45
C VAL A 5 -16.97 7.61 -11.95
N LEU A 6 -16.85 7.44 -13.28
CA LEU A 6 -16.09 6.32 -13.86
C LEU A 6 -14.63 6.33 -13.40
N ILE A 7 -13.97 7.49 -13.43
CA ILE A 7 -12.60 7.65 -12.93
C ILE A 7 -12.53 7.28 -11.44
N LYS A 8 -13.48 7.76 -10.63
CA LYS A 8 -13.56 7.42 -9.21
C LYS A 8 -13.71 5.92 -8.93
N LEU A 9 -14.49 5.22 -9.75
CA LEU A 9 -14.61 3.76 -9.67
C LEU A 9 -13.29 3.06 -10.05
N LEU A 10 -12.64 3.46 -11.15
CA LEU A 10 -11.36 2.87 -11.58
C LEU A 10 -10.25 3.06 -10.53
N VAL A 11 -10.17 4.25 -9.93
CA VAL A 11 -9.22 4.54 -8.85
C VAL A 11 -9.51 3.72 -7.59
N THR A 12 -10.79 3.51 -7.27
CA THR A 12 -11.19 2.65 -6.15
C THR A 12 -10.77 1.19 -6.40
N MET A 13 -10.94 0.68 -7.63
CA MET A 13 -10.46 -0.65 -8.00
C MET A 13 -8.93 -0.76 -7.88
N LEU A 14 -8.18 0.27 -8.30
CA LEU A 14 -6.74 0.35 -8.12
C LEU A 14 -6.34 0.28 -6.64
N LEU A 15 -7.01 1.05 -5.77
CA LEU A 15 -6.79 1.03 -4.31
C LEU A 15 -7.10 -0.34 -3.69
N ILE A 16 -8.16 -1.02 -4.15
CA ILE A 16 -8.48 -2.36 -3.67
C ILE A 16 -7.39 -3.34 -4.08
N MET A 17 -6.95 -3.32 -5.34
CA MET A 17 -5.90 -4.22 -5.82
C MET A 17 -4.56 -3.96 -5.12
N SER A 18 -4.20 -2.70 -4.88
CA SER A 18 -2.99 -2.36 -4.11
C SER A 18 -3.11 -2.78 -2.65
N LEU A 19 -4.30 -2.69 -2.05
CA LEU A 19 -4.53 -3.18 -0.69
C LEU A 19 -4.39 -4.70 -0.62
N VAL A 20 -4.94 -5.45 -1.59
CA VAL A 20 -4.73 -6.90 -1.69
C VAL A 20 -3.23 -7.21 -1.78
N TRP A 21 -2.48 -6.49 -2.62
CA TRP A 21 -1.03 -6.65 -2.70
C TRP A 21 -0.32 -6.38 -1.35
N THR A 22 -0.82 -5.38 -0.61
CA THR A 22 -0.31 -5.04 0.73
C THR A 22 -0.60 -6.13 1.76
N LEU A 23 -1.79 -6.74 1.72
CA LEU A 23 -2.18 -7.76 2.68
C LEU A 23 -1.51 -9.11 2.45
N PHE A 24 -1.18 -9.44 1.19
CA PHE A 24 -0.65 -10.75 0.82
C PHE A 24 0.87 -10.71 0.50
N PRO A 25 1.34 -10.36 -0.71
CA PRO A 25 2.78 -10.31 -1.02
C PRO A 25 3.62 -9.56 0.02
N TRP A 26 3.20 -8.38 0.45
CA TRP A 26 3.95 -7.58 1.42
C TRP A 26 3.98 -8.19 2.81
N ALA A 27 2.95 -8.93 3.22
CA ALA A 27 2.98 -9.69 4.46
C ALA A 27 4.03 -10.81 4.40
N PHE A 28 4.08 -11.57 3.30
CA PHE A 28 5.13 -12.60 3.12
C PHE A 28 6.52 -11.98 3.08
N GLY A 29 6.68 -10.86 2.39
CA GLY A 29 7.92 -10.07 2.40
C GLY A 29 8.40 -9.72 3.80
N LEU A 30 7.50 -9.19 4.62
CA LEU A 30 7.79 -8.79 5.99
C LEU A 30 8.10 -10.00 6.90
N LEU A 31 7.41 -11.13 6.72
CA LEU A 31 7.71 -12.37 7.45
C LEU A 31 9.09 -12.92 7.08
N ASN A 32 9.46 -12.91 5.80
CA ASN A 32 10.80 -13.29 5.35
C ASN A 32 11.88 -12.32 5.86
N PHE A 33 11.56 -11.03 5.95
CA PHE A 33 12.43 -10.03 6.55
C PHE A 33 12.71 -10.31 8.03
N GLN A 34 11.69 -10.74 8.78
CA GLN A 34 11.83 -11.13 10.19
C GLN A 34 12.87 -12.23 10.41
N GLN A 35 12.95 -13.20 9.49
CA GLN A 35 13.89 -14.32 9.60
C GLN A 35 15.35 -13.90 9.40
N LYS A 36 15.60 -12.79 8.69
CA LYS A 36 16.94 -12.35 8.30
C LYS A 36 17.48 -11.16 9.10
N HIS A 37 16.61 -10.43 9.78
CA HIS A 37 16.94 -9.18 10.45
C HIS A 37 16.53 -9.21 11.92
N ASN A 38 17.09 -8.28 12.71
CA ASN A 38 16.77 -8.20 14.14
C ASN A 38 15.32 -7.72 14.40
N ASP A 39 14.85 -7.95 15.63
CA ASP A 39 13.48 -7.65 16.03
C ASP A 39 13.13 -6.15 15.91
N PHE A 40 14.09 -5.25 16.18
CA PHE A 40 13.87 -3.81 16.04
C PHE A 40 13.51 -3.41 14.61
N LEU A 41 14.31 -3.84 13.63
CA LEU A 41 14.05 -3.55 12.21
C LEU A 41 12.73 -4.16 11.73
N TYR A 42 12.43 -5.37 12.19
CA TYR A 42 11.15 -6.01 11.90
C TYR A 42 9.96 -5.23 12.47
N ARG A 43 10.05 -4.70 13.70
CA ARG A 43 8.99 -3.84 14.28
C ARG A 43 8.78 -2.58 13.45
N VAL A 44 9.85 -1.92 12.98
CA VAL A 44 9.76 -0.76 12.08
C VAL A 44 9.04 -1.14 10.78
N GLY A 45 9.38 -2.29 10.20
CA GLY A 45 8.69 -2.82 9.01
C GLY A 45 7.22 -3.10 9.27
N ARG A 46 6.88 -3.69 10.43
CA ARG A 46 5.50 -4.00 10.82
C ARG A 46 4.66 -2.73 11.02
N VAL A 47 5.22 -1.69 11.66
CA VAL A 47 4.55 -0.39 11.78
C VAL A 47 4.32 0.23 10.41
N SER A 48 5.36 0.24 9.55
CA SER A 48 5.26 0.74 8.18
C SER A 48 4.19 0.00 7.36
N TRP A 49 4.09 -1.32 7.55
CA TRP A 49 3.09 -2.16 6.89
C TRP A 49 1.66 -1.80 7.33
N TRP A 50 1.42 -1.63 8.63
CA TRP A 50 0.12 -1.18 9.13
C TRP A 50 -0.25 0.22 8.65
N LEU A 51 0.71 1.14 8.60
CA LEU A 51 0.49 2.47 8.01
C LEU A 51 0.10 2.37 6.54
N LEU A 52 0.77 1.49 5.78
CA LEU A 52 0.43 1.24 4.38
C LEU A 52 -0.97 0.62 4.24
N ILE A 53 -1.44 -0.22 5.15
CA ILE A 53 -2.82 -0.73 5.13
C ILE A 53 -3.81 0.41 5.38
N VAL A 54 -3.59 1.20 6.45
CA VAL A 54 -4.51 2.26 6.89
C VAL A 54 -4.59 3.42 5.89
N ILE A 55 -3.53 3.69 5.12
CA ILE A 55 -3.57 4.77 4.14
C ILE A 55 -4.54 4.51 2.99
N HIS A 56 -4.87 3.25 2.67
CA HIS A 56 -5.80 2.91 1.60
C HIS A 56 -7.23 3.44 1.84
N PRO A 57 -7.90 3.15 2.98
CA PRO A 57 -9.21 3.72 3.26
C PRO A 57 -9.16 5.25 3.43
N ILE A 58 -8.06 5.81 3.95
CA ILE A 58 -7.88 7.27 4.02
C ILE A 58 -7.87 7.87 2.60
N PHE A 59 -7.08 7.30 1.68
CA PHE A 59 -7.03 7.76 0.29
C PHE A 59 -8.37 7.59 -0.42
N ALA A 60 -9.09 6.49 -0.17
CA ALA A 60 -10.44 6.32 -0.72
C ALA A 60 -11.39 7.43 -0.24
N ILE A 61 -11.43 7.72 1.06
CA ILE A 61 -12.27 8.78 1.63
C ILE A 61 -11.86 10.15 1.09
N TRP A 62 -10.56 10.47 1.08
CA TRP A 62 -10.06 11.75 0.56
C TRP A 62 -10.33 11.93 -0.93
N PHE A 63 -10.21 10.87 -1.73
CA PHE A 63 -10.50 10.95 -3.15
C PHE A 63 -11.99 11.18 -3.45
N TRP A 64 -12.87 10.55 -2.68
CA TRP A 64 -14.32 10.68 -2.88
C TRP A 64 -14.91 11.95 -2.27
N ALA A 65 -14.51 12.31 -1.05
CA ALA A 65 -15.16 13.36 -0.26
C ALA A 65 -14.42 14.70 -0.27
N PHE A 66 -13.11 14.71 -0.57
CA PHE A 66 -12.27 15.91 -0.45
C PHE A 66 -11.51 16.22 -1.75
N GLU A 67 -11.90 15.60 -2.86
CA GLU A 67 -11.36 15.83 -4.20
C GLU A 67 -9.83 15.78 -4.28
N LEU A 68 -9.22 14.83 -3.55
CA LEU A 68 -7.78 14.58 -3.64
C LEU A 68 -7.37 14.41 -5.11
N SER A 69 -6.31 15.10 -5.52
CA SER A 69 -5.87 15.03 -6.91
C SER A 69 -5.44 13.60 -7.29
N LEU A 70 -5.80 13.17 -8.50
CA LEU A 70 -5.45 11.83 -9.00
C LEU A 70 -3.93 11.61 -9.00
N SER A 71 -3.15 12.61 -9.42
CA SER A 71 -1.69 12.53 -9.45
C SER A 71 -1.12 12.38 -8.05
N THR A 72 -1.59 13.16 -7.06
CA THR A 72 -1.16 13.03 -5.67
C THR A 72 -1.44 11.64 -5.13
N LEU A 73 -2.63 11.08 -5.36
CA LEU A 73 -3.00 9.74 -4.91
C LEU A 73 -2.08 8.69 -5.53
N VAL A 74 -1.96 8.68 -6.86
CA VAL A 74 -1.18 7.66 -7.58
C VAL A 74 0.30 7.76 -7.25
N CYS A 75 0.90 8.96 -7.26
CA CYS A 75 2.30 9.15 -6.93
C CYS A 75 2.61 8.75 -5.48
N SER A 76 1.74 9.10 -4.53
CA SER A 76 1.93 8.72 -3.12
C SER A 76 1.83 7.21 -2.94
N LEU A 77 0.83 6.55 -3.55
CA LEU A 77 0.65 5.11 -3.47
C LEU A 77 1.87 4.37 -4.05
N LEU A 78 2.34 4.77 -5.23
CA LEU A 78 3.52 4.21 -5.87
C LEU A 78 4.77 4.40 -5.00
N ALA A 79 5.01 5.61 -4.49
CA ALA A 79 6.16 5.89 -3.65
C ALA A 79 6.16 5.04 -2.37
N MET A 80 5.03 4.97 -1.66
CA MET A 80 4.92 4.17 -0.43
C MET A 80 5.10 2.68 -0.70
N HIS A 81 4.46 2.13 -1.74
CA HIS A 81 4.61 0.72 -2.13
C HIS A 81 6.04 0.40 -2.55
N PHE A 82 6.68 1.27 -3.34
CA PHE A 82 8.06 1.08 -3.76
C PHE A 82 9.01 1.10 -2.58
N LEU A 83 8.91 2.08 -1.69
CA LEU A 83 9.74 2.16 -0.49
C LEU A 83 9.55 0.94 0.41
N PHE A 84 8.30 0.53 0.65
CA PHE A 84 8.03 -0.66 1.47
C PHE A 84 8.60 -1.92 0.82
N GLY A 85 8.34 -2.14 -0.48
CA GLY A 85 8.83 -3.28 -1.24
C GLY A 85 10.36 -3.34 -1.27
N ALA A 86 11.00 -2.20 -1.57
CA ALA A 86 12.45 -2.10 -1.68
C ALA A 86 13.17 -2.22 -0.34
N THR A 87 12.52 -1.94 0.79
CA THR A 87 13.15 -2.02 2.12
C THR A 87 12.80 -3.31 2.86
N PHE A 88 11.51 -3.65 2.95
CA PHE A 88 11.02 -4.71 3.83
C PHE A 88 10.50 -5.94 3.09
N ALA A 89 10.08 -5.81 1.83
CA ALA A 89 9.45 -6.91 1.09
C ALA A 89 10.16 -7.28 -0.21
N ARG A 90 11.51 -7.25 -0.20
CA ARG A 90 12.34 -7.65 -1.36
C ARG A 90 12.17 -9.11 -1.75
N ASN A 91 11.84 -9.97 -0.79
CA ASN A 91 11.59 -11.39 -1.03
C ASN A 91 10.19 -11.79 -0.57
N VAL A 92 9.27 -11.97 -1.50
CA VAL A 92 7.88 -12.39 -1.23
C VAL A 92 7.65 -13.89 -1.46
N SER A 93 8.72 -14.70 -1.56
CA SER A 93 8.60 -16.14 -1.74
C SER A 93 7.88 -16.81 -0.56
N THR A 94 7.09 -17.83 -0.85
CA THR A 94 6.43 -18.70 0.13
C THR A 94 7.13 -20.05 0.30
N GLN A 95 8.33 -20.18 -0.27
CA GLN A 95 9.19 -21.38 -0.21
C GLN A 95 9.98 -21.40 1.10
#